data_AF-A0A2D8LYP1-F1
#
_entry.id   AF-A0A2D8LYP1-F1
#
_cell.length_a   1.000
_cell.length_b   1.000
_cell.length_c   1.000
_cell.angle_alpha   90.00
_cell.angle_beta   90.00
_cell.angle_gamma   90.00
#
_symmetry.space_group_name_H-M   'P 1'
#
loop_
_entity.id
_entity.type
_entity.pdbx_description
1 polymer ?
#
loop_
_entity_poly.entity_id
_entity_poly.type
_entity_poly.pdbx_seq_one_letter_code
_entity_poly.pdbx_strand_id
1 'polypeptide(L)'
;MTTPVLNTVLVRCSHTYQDELTVGDTKLLLDTTFRPEWHRKISAEVVAVPRKLNTRHTAYRGLKLGEIKAGDTIYFHYFGLTKENRLDTEDQDLYAIPYHEIFCKVREGVISALNGWALVEPVEVKSGSAWIGTDSEKISTQEGILRFIGHPKTDQPALNVQAGDRVVFSKNADFINTIEDKDYFIMQQEDLLATQPQKANEIESDYAGPRHYYETSPFYLSPDHD
;
A
#
# COMPACT_ATOMS: atom_id res chain seq x y z
N MET A 1 -1.64 9.29 -27.51
CA MET A 1 -1.54 8.66 -26.17
C MET A 1 -2.92 8.25 -25.72
N THR A 2 -3.15 6.96 -25.49
CA THR A 2 -4.44 6.42 -25.02
C THR A 2 -4.76 7.00 -23.64
N THR A 3 -5.94 7.59 -23.48
CA THR A 3 -6.39 8.18 -22.20
C THR A 3 -7.62 7.42 -21.70
N PRO A 4 -7.61 6.91 -20.45
CA PRO A 4 -8.78 6.23 -19.91
C PRO A 4 -9.91 7.23 -19.66
N VAL A 5 -11.14 6.81 -19.97
CA VAL A 5 -12.32 7.69 -19.90
C VAL A 5 -12.86 7.80 -18.49
N LEU A 6 -12.93 6.68 -17.76
CA LEU A 6 -13.53 6.57 -16.42
C LEU A 6 -12.80 5.53 -15.59
N ASN A 7 -12.64 5.82 -14.30
CA ASN A 7 -12.40 4.85 -13.22
C ASN A 7 -11.16 3.96 -13.31
N THR A 8 -10.37 4.01 -14.37
CA THR A 8 -9.16 3.21 -14.53
C THR A 8 -7.93 4.07 -14.77
N VAL A 9 -6.80 3.62 -14.24
CA VAL A 9 -5.47 4.13 -14.55
C VAL A 9 -4.84 3.18 -15.55
N LEU A 10 -4.25 3.72 -16.62
CA LEU A 10 -3.47 2.91 -17.55
C LEU A 10 -2.04 2.82 -17.06
N VAL A 11 -1.55 1.59 -16.94
CA VAL A 11 -0.16 1.31 -16.57
C VAL A 11 0.55 0.53 -17.67
N ARG A 12 1.87 0.65 -17.72
CA ARG A 12 2.73 -0.15 -18.59
C ARG A 12 3.40 -1.25 -17.78
N CYS A 13 3.27 -2.50 -18.23
CA CYS A 13 3.96 -3.62 -17.59
C CYS A 13 4.32 -4.70 -18.63
N SER A 14 5.60 -4.83 -18.98
CA SER A 14 6.09 -5.83 -19.94
C SER A 14 6.24 -7.23 -19.34
N HIS A 15 6.43 -7.34 -18.02
CA HIS A 15 6.61 -8.61 -17.32
C HIS A 15 5.68 -8.64 -16.11
N THR A 16 4.61 -9.43 -16.18
CA THR A 16 3.55 -9.46 -15.17
C THR A 16 3.88 -10.30 -13.93
N TYR A 17 5.00 -11.01 -13.93
CA TYR A 17 5.42 -11.87 -12.83
C TYR A 17 6.78 -11.43 -12.27
N GLN A 18 6.97 -11.66 -10.97
CA GLN A 18 8.23 -11.62 -10.25
C GLN A 18 8.80 -13.04 -10.29
N ASP A 19 9.53 -13.35 -11.36
CA ASP A 19 10.07 -14.67 -11.68
C ASP A 19 11.59 -14.74 -11.48
N GLU A 20 12.20 -13.70 -10.92
CA GLU A 20 13.64 -13.62 -10.70
C GLU A 20 13.97 -13.49 -9.21
N LEU A 21 14.85 -14.36 -8.71
CA LEU A 21 15.39 -14.30 -7.36
C LEU A 21 16.92 -14.22 -7.42
N THR A 22 17.52 -13.39 -6.57
CA THR A 22 18.99 -13.37 -6.42
C THR A 22 19.37 -14.05 -5.11
N VAL A 23 20.25 -15.05 -5.18
CA VAL A 23 20.81 -15.75 -4.01
C VAL A 23 22.34 -15.63 -4.10
N GLY A 24 22.91 -14.75 -3.28
CA GLY A 24 24.32 -14.38 -3.38
C GLY A 24 24.61 -13.67 -4.70
N ASP A 25 25.49 -14.25 -5.52
CA ASP A 25 25.84 -13.79 -6.86
C ASP A 25 25.04 -14.49 -7.98
N THR A 26 24.16 -15.43 -7.62
CA THR A 26 23.43 -16.27 -8.57
C THR A 26 22.00 -15.78 -8.77
N LYS A 27 21.62 -15.59 -10.04
CA LYS A 27 20.26 -15.26 -10.45
C LYS A 27 19.50 -16.55 -10.79
N LEU A 28 18.40 -16.79 -10.08
CA LEU A 28 17.51 -17.94 -10.25
C LEU A 28 16.21 -17.49 -10.89
N LEU A 29 15.68 -18.31 -11.80
CA LEU A 29 14.35 -18.13 -12.38
C LEU A 29 13.35 -19.03 -11.63
N LEU A 30 12.25 -18.45 -11.17
CA LEU A 30 11.15 -19.14 -10.53
C LEU A 30 10.14 -19.59 -11.59
N ASP A 31 9.68 -20.84 -11.50
CA ASP A 31 8.55 -21.32 -12.29
C ASP A 31 7.26 -20.77 -11.70
N THR A 32 6.77 -19.67 -12.29
CA THR A 32 5.55 -18.99 -11.84
C THR A 32 4.26 -19.67 -12.31
N THR A 33 4.34 -20.84 -12.97
CA THR A 33 3.14 -21.63 -13.31
C THR A 33 2.55 -22.32 -12.08
N PHE A 34 3.35 -22.56 -11.04
CA PHE A 34 2.88 -23.04 -9.74
C PHE A 34 2.48 -21.85 -8.84
N ARG A 35 1.20 -21.77 -8.46
CA ARG A 35 0.61 -20.64 -7.68
C ARG A 35 0.93 -19.26 -8.31
N PRO A 36 0.49 -19.02 -9.56
CA PRO A 36 0.82 -17.80 -10.29
C PRO A 36 0.43 -16.52 -9.56
N GLU A 37 -0.62 -16.56 -8.73
CA GLU A 37 -1.07 -15.46 -7.90
C GLU A 37 -0.03 -14.98 -6.88
N TRP A 38 0.88 -15.84 -6.41
CA TRP A 38 1.92 -15.50 -5.43
C TRP A 38 3.10 -14.75 -6.03
N HIS A 39 3.29 -14.89 -7.33
CA HIS A 39 4.43 -14.33 -8.05
C HIS A 39 4.00 -13.18 -8.96
N ARG A 40 2.75 -12.71 -8.86
CA ARG A 40 2.26 -11.66 -9.76
C ARG A 40 2.76 -10.30 -9.30
N LYS A 41 3.20 -9.48 -10.26
CA LYS A 41 3.49 -8.08 -9.97
C LYS A 41 2.21 -7.33 -9.63
N ILE A 42 2.35 -6.48 -8.64
CA ILE A 42 1.30 -5.62 -8.08
C ILE A 42 1.63 -4.15 -8.27
N SER A 43 2.71 -3.85 -9.00
CA SER A 43 3.16 -2.49 -9.26
C SER A 43 3.52 -2.30 -10.72
N ALA A 44 3.28 -1.09 -11.21
CA ALA A 44 3.57 -0.70 -12.57
C ALA A 44 3.63 0.83 -12.71
N GLU A 45 4.30 1.31 -13.76
CA GLU A 45 4.40 2.73 -14.09
C GLU A 45 3.09 3.24 -14.73
N VAL A 46 2.59 4.37 -14.24
CA VAL A 46 1.40 5.03 -14.77
C VAL A 46 1.70 5.71 -16.10
N VAL A 47 0.95 5.33 -17.12
CA VAL A 47 0.98 5.95 -18.44
C VAL A 47 -0.07 7.06 -18.53
N ALA A 48 -1.28 6.80 -18.05
CA ALA A 48 -2.36 7.78 -18.13
C ALA A 48 -3.37 7.61 -16.99
N VAL A 49 -3.95 8.73 -16.56
CA VAL A 49 -4.95 8.79 -15.49
C VAL A 49 -6.33 9.12 -16.06
N PRO A 50 -7.42 8.71 -15.39
CA PRO A 50 -8.77 8.94 -15.91
C PRO A 50 -9.14 10.42 -15.82
N ARG A 51 -9.88 10.90 -16.82
CA ARG A 51 -10.32 12.31 -16.88
C ARG A 51 -11.32 12.66 -15.77
N LYS A 52 -12.12 11.67 -15.35
CA LYS A 52 -13.14 11.80 -14.31
C LYS A 52 -13.36 10.46 -13.64
N LEU A 53 -13.88 10.47 -12.42
CA LEU A 53 -14.39 9.28 -11.75
C LEU A 53 -15.92 9.27 -11.82
N ASN A 54 -16.48 8.10 -12.05
CA ASN A 54 -17.89 7.82 -11.83
C ASN A 54 -18.03 7.21 -10.43
N THR A 55 -18.47 8.05 -9.49
CA THR A 55 -18.60 7.71 -8.06
C THR A 55 -19.98 7.14 -7.69
N ARG A 56 -20.83 6.82 -8.69
CA ARG A 56 -22.16 6.22 -8.44
C ARG A 56 -22.06 4.76 -7.96
N HIS A 57 -21.06 4.04 -8.43
CA HIS A 57 -20.79 2.68 -7.97
C HIS A 57 -20.14 2.74 -6.59
N THR A 58 -20.58 1.86 -5.67
CA THR A 58 -20.15 1.86 -4.26
C THR A 58 -18.64 1.82 -4.09
N ALA A 59 -17.94 1.00 -4.89
CA ALA A 59 -16.48 0.90 -4.88
C ALA A 59 -15.75 2.23 -5.19
N TYR A 60 -16.41 3.17 -5.89
CA TYR A 60 -15.84 4.47 -6.27
C TYR A 60 -16.44 5.63 -5.48
N ARG A 61 -17.33 5.35 -4.54
CA ARG A 61 -18.00 6.36 -3.75
C ARG A 61 -16.95 7.14 -2.93
N GLY A 62 -17.05 8.46 -2.97
CA GLY A 62 -16.19 9.36 -2.23
C GLY A 62 -14.73 9.48 -2.68
N LEU A 63 -14.30 8.73 -3.70
CA LEU A 63 -12.95 8.84 -4.26
C LEU A 63 -12.72 10.20 -4.93
N LYS A 64 -11.49 10.71 -4.85
CA LYS A 64 -11.07 11.95 -5.52
C LYS A 64 -9.98 11.69 -6.55
N LEU A 65 -10.03 12.45 -7.64
CA LEU A 65 -8.91 12.54 -8.57
C LEU A 65 -7.85 13.50 -8.09
N GLY A 66 -6.64 13.35 -8.63
CA GLY A 66 -5.54 14.30 -8.49
C GLY A 66 -4.36 13.76 -7.70
N GLU A 67 -4.52 12.62 -7.03
CA GLU A 67 -3.43 12.02 -6.25
C GLU A 67 -2.42 11.30 -7.16
N ILE A 68 -2.86 10.67 -8.25
CA ILE A 68 -2.03 9.91 -9.19
C ILE A 68 -1.72 10.76 -10.44
N LYS A 69 -0.50 10.64 -10.98
CA LYS A 69 -0.04 11.27 -12.22
C LYS A 69 0.72 10.27 -13.10
N ALA A 70 0.84 10.57 -14.40
CA ALA A 70 1.72 9.82 -15.30
C ALA A 70 3.19 9.88 -14.78
N GLY A 71 3.90 8.76 -14.90
CA GLY A 71 5.24 8.56 -14.35
C GLY A 71 5.28 8.11 -12.88
N ASP A 72 4.15 8.11 -12.16
CA ASP A 72 4.10 7.49 -10.83
C ASP A 72 4.25 5.97 -10.96
N THR A 73 4.94 5.32 -10.02
CA THR A 73 4.76 3.88 -9.81
C THR A 73 3.57 3.70 -8.88
N ILE A 74 2.56 2.94 -9.28
CA ILE A 74 1.42 2.64 -8.42
C ILE A 74 1.48 1.19 -7.95
N TYR A 75 0.91 0.94 -6.78
CA TYR A 75 0.71 -0.41 -6.27
C TYR A 75 -0.79 -0.70 -6.11
N PHE A 76 -1.20 -1.90 -6.53
CA PHE A 76 -2.59 -2.28 -6.68
C PHE A 76 -2.82 -3.77 -6.39
N HIS A 77 -4.07 -4.18 -6.29
CA HIS A 77 -4.46 -5.56 -5.99
C HIS A 77 -3.89 -6.57 -7.02
N TYR A 78 -3.57 -7.80 -6.60
CA TYR A 78 -2.92 -8.81 -7.47
C TYR A 78 -3.73 -9.23 -8.72
N PHE A 79 -5.01 -8.87 -8.81
CA PHE A 79 -5.79 -9.05 -10.03
C PHE A 79 -5.57 -7.95 -11.10
N GLY A 80 -4.75 -6.93 -10.82
CA GLY A 80 -4.54 -5.80 -11.74
C GLY A 80 -3.95 -6.22 -13.09
N LEU A 81 -2.99 -7.14 -13.12
CA LEU A 81 -2.28 -7.55 -14.34
C LEU A 81 -2.83 -8.86 -14.95
N THR A 82 -4.15 -8.99 -15.04
CA THR A 82 -4.79 -10.12 -15.73
C THR A 82 -5.03 -9.83 -17.21
N LYS A 83 -5.36 -10.86 -18.00
CA LYS A 83 -5.69 -10.68 -19.43
C LYS A 83 -6.92 -9.82 -19.64
N GLU A 84 -7.88 -9.87 -18.72
CA GLU A 84 -9.13 -9.12 -18.76
C GLU A 84 -8.90 -7.61 -18.61
N ASN A 85 -7.81 -7.22 -17.92
CA ASN A 85 -7.42 -5.83 -17.76
C ASN A 85 -6.45 -5.35 -18.85
N ARG A 86 -5.93 -6.24 -19.71
CA ARG A 86 -5.01 -5.88 -20.79
C ARG A 86 -5.77 -5.19 -21.93
N LEU A 87 -5.24 -4.09 -22.44
CA LEU A 87 -5.78 -3.44 -23.63
C LEU A 87 -5.14 -4.06 -24.88
N ASP A 88 -5.98 -4.50 -25.81
CA ASP A 88 -5.53 -4.96 -27.12
C ASP A 88 -5.41 -3.74 -28.05
N THR A 89 -4.28 -3.04 -27.95
CA THR A 89 -3.94 -1.89 -28.80
C THR A 89 -2.63 -2.16 -29.54
N GLU A 90 -2.49 -1.58 -30.75
CA GLU A 90 -1.28 -1.75 -31.60
C GLU A 90 0.03 -1.36 -30.88
N ASP A 91 -0.05 -0.54 -29.83
CA ASP A 91 1.06 -0.12 -29.00
C ASP A 91 0.92 -0.61 -27.54
N GLN A 92 1.88 -1.45 -27.14
CA GLN A 92 2.34 -1.75 -25.77
C GLN A 92 1.45 -2.58 -24.84
N ASP A 93 2.11 -3.31 -23.93
CA ASP A 93 1.51 -4.03 -22.80
C ASP A 93 0.93 -3.04 -21.77
N LEU A 94 -0.25 -2.52 -22.12
CA LEU A 94 -1.04 -1.63 -21.28
C LEU A 94 -2.10 -2.41 -20.52
N TYR A 95 -2.27 -2.05 -19.25
CA TYR A 95 -3.29 -2.60 -18.37
C TYR A 95 -4.16 -1.48 -17.80
N ALA A 96 -5.47 -1.70 -17.76
CA ALA A 96 -6.44 -0.82 -17.12
C ALA A 96 -6.65 -1.26 -15.67
N ILE A 97 -6.05 -0.55 -14.74
CA ILE A 97 -6.16 -0.83 -13.31
C ILE A 97 -7.33 -0.04 -12.72
N PRO A 98 -8.32 -0.68 -12.06
CA PRO A 98 -9.39 0.02 -11.36
C PRO A 98 -8.83 0.98 -10.30
N TYR A 99 -9.24 2.25 -10.36
CA TYR A 99 -8.68 3.32 -9.50
C TYR A 99 -8.85 3.03 -8.00
N HIS A 100 -9.94 2.34 -7.62
CA HIS A 100 -10.24 2.00 -6.23
C HIS A 100 -9.38 0.84 -5.69
N GLU A 101 -8.73 0.05 -6.56
CA GLU A 101 -7.84 -1.05 -6.18
C GLU A 101 -6.38 -0.59 -5.98
N ILE A 102 -6.10 0.69 -6.22
CA ILE A 102 -4.77 1.29 -6.08
C ILE A 102 -4.63 1.80 -4.64
N PHE A 103 -3.74 1.17 -3.88
CA PHE A 103 -3.58 1.47 -2.46
C PHE A 103 -2.53 2.54 -2.17
N CYS A 104 -1.43 2.56 -2.92
CA CYS A 104 -0.42 3.59 -2.79
C CYS A 104 0.24 3.90 -4.14
N LYS A 105 1.00 4.99 -4.14
CA LYS A 105 1.94 5.34 -5.20
C LYS A 105 3.31 5.60 -4.62
N VAL A 106 4.32 5.50 -5.48
CA VAL A 106 5.70 5.89 -5.25
C VAL A 106 6.08 6.90 -6.31
N ARG A 107 6.57 8.06 -5.88
CA ARG A 107 7.16 9.08 -6.76
C ARG A 107 8.47 9.52 -6.13
N GLU A 108 9.56 9.44 -6.89
CA GLU A 108 10.89 9.86 -6.42
C GLU A 108 11.28 9.19 -5.08
N GLY A 109 10.95 7.90 -4.93
CA GLY A 109 11.21 7.12 -3.71
C GLY A 109 10.28 7.42 -2.52
N VAL A 110 9.29 8.30 -2.69
CA VAL A 110 8.33 8.66 -1.63
C VAL A 110 7.02 7.90 -1.81
N ILE A 111 6.69 7.07 -0.82
CA ILE A 111 5.41 6.35 -0.73
C ILE A 111 4.30 7.33 -0.30
N SER A 112 3.13 7.25 -0.94
CA SER A 112 1.92 7.92 -0.52
C SER A 112 0.72 6.97 -0.64
N ALA A 113 0.06 6.68 0.49
CA ALA A 113 -1.21 5.96 0.49
C ALA A 113 -2.33 6.84 -0.11
N LEU A 114 -3.35 6.22 -0.69
CA LEU A 114 -4.36 6.89 -1.51
C LEU A 114 -5.77 6.68 -0.97
N ASN A 115 -6.67 7.66 -1.13
CA ASN A 115 -8.13 7.51 -0.92
C ASN A 115 -8.60 6.67 0.29
N GLY A 116 -8.03 6.94 1.47
CA GLY A 116 -8.37 6.24 2.71
C GLY A 116 -7.72 4.87 2.87
N TRP A 117 -6.85 4.43 1.96
CA TRP A 117 -5.98 3.28 2.22
C TRP A 117 -4.98 3.61 3.33
N ALA A 118 -4.67 2.61 4.15
CA ALA A 118 -3.68 2.66 5.21
C ALA A 118 -2.66 1.53 5.01
N LEU A 119 -1.39 1.86 5.22
CA LEU A 119 -0.27 0.92 5.24
C LEU A 119 0.24 0.87 6.67
N VAL A 120 0.15 -0.31 7.27
CA VAL A 120 0.51 -0.57 8.66
C VAL A 120 1.67 -1.56 8.69
N GLU A 121 2.77 -1.20 9.34
CA GLU A 121 3.91 -2.07 9.55
C GLU A 121 3.53 -3.17 10.57
N PRO A 122 3.75 -4.45 10.24
CA PRO A 122 3.47 -5.54 11.17
C PRO A 122 4.34 -5.45 12.43
N VAL A 123 3.76 -5.79 13.58
CA VAL A 123 4.51 -5.93 14.84
C VAL A 123 4.53 -7.38 15.29
N GLU A 124 5.66 -7.78 15.86
CA GLU A 124 5.78 -9.10 16.47
C GLU A 124 5.20 -9.09 17.88
N VAL A 125 4.43 -10.14 18.18
CA VAL A 125 3.86 -10.37 19.50
C VAL A 125 4.33 -11.70 20.04
N LYS A 126 4.72 -11.69 21.31
CA LYS A 126 4.98 -12.94 22.03
C LYS A 126 3.66 -13.64 22.29
N SER A 127 3.54 -14.82 21.71
CA SER A 127 2.42 -15.72 21.90
C SER A 127 2.96 -16.96 22.59
N GLY A 128 2.64 -17.11 23.86
CA GLY A 128 3.07 -18.24 24.64
C GLY A 128 2.01 -18.64 25.65
N SER A 129 2.08 -19.89 26.08
CA SER A 129 1.24 -20.37 27.17
C SER A 129 2.15 -20.72 28.33
N ALA A 130 1.93 -20.06 29.47
CA ALA A 130 2.72 -20.29 30.68
C ALA A 130 2.64 -21.76 31.18
N TRP A 131 1.62 -22.51 30.75
CA TRP A 131 1.40 -23.90 31.12
C TRP A 131 2.18 -24.91 30.25
N ILE A 132 2.47 -24.57 28.99
CA ILE A 132 3.27 -25.40 28.06
C ILE A 132 4.76 -25.00 28.08
N GLY A 133 5.09 -23.80 28.58
CA GLY A 133 6.48 -23.32 28.60
C GLY A 133 7.04 -23.06 27.20
N THR A 134 6.16 -22.76 26.24
CA THR A 134 6.54 -22.37 24.89
C THR A 134 6.18 -20.91 24.66
N ASP A 135 7.20 -20.10 24.45
CA ASP A 135 7.06 -18.77 23.87
C ASP A 135 7.37 -18.87 22.37
N SER A 136 6.50 -18.30 21.56
CA SER A 136 6.72 -18.14 20.13
C SER A 136 6.48 -16.68 19.74
N GLU A 137 7.34 -16.15 18.88
CA GLU A 137 7.11 -14.86 18.26
C GLU A 137 6.26 -15.08 17.02
N LYS A 138 5.18 -14.31 16.89
CA LYS A 138 4.32 -14.32 15.71
C LYS A 138 3.98 -12.89 15.34
N ILE A 139 3.80 -12.65 14.05
CA ILE A 139 3.25 -11.39 13.58
C ILE A 139 1.83 -11.23 14.15
N SER A 140 1.53 -10.06 14.69
CA SER A 140 0.18 -9.74 15.14
C SER A 140 -0.79 -9.62 13.98
N THR A 141 -2.00 -10.14 14.16
CA THR A 141 -3.08 -10.08 13.16
C THR A 141 -4.09 -8.98 13.43
N GLN A 142 -3.86 -8.15 14.45
CA GLN A 142 -4.80 -7.09 14.87
C GLN A 142 -4.12 -5.81 15.38
N GLU A 143 -2.79 -5.75 15.43
CA GLU A 143 -2.07 -4.55 15.81
C GLU A 143 -0.82 -4.36 14.93
N GLY A 144 -0.40 -3.10 14.79
CA GLY A 144 0.76 -2.71 14.01
C GLY A 144 1.07 -1.23 14.15
N ILE A 145 2.10 -0.74 13.45
CA ILE A 145 2.48 0.68 13.45
C ILE A 145 2.01 1.34 12.16
N LEU A 146 1.15 2.35 12.25
CA LEU A 146 0.69 3.08 11.09
C LEU A 146 1.87 3.82 10.43
N ARG A 147 2.11 3.59 9.14
CA ARG A 147 3.18 4.28 8.40
C ARG A 147 2.64 5.28 7.41
N PHE A 148 1.56 4.93 6.71
CA PHE A 148 0.94 5.82 5.73
C PHE A 148 -0.57 5.72 5.82
N ILE A 149 -1.25 6.86 5.69
CA ILE A 149 -2.69 6.95 5.57
C ILE A 149 -3.05 7.93 4.46
N GLY A 150 -3.88 7.49 3.52
CA GLY A 150 -4.36 8.32 2.42
C GLY A 150 -5.40 9.32 2.87
N HIS A 151 -5.64 10.36 2.07
CA HIS A 151 -6.71 11.30 2.36
C HIS A 151 -8.06 10.57 2.41
N PRO A 152 -8.92 10.88 3.40
CA PRO A 152 -10.20 10.20 3.53
C PRO A 152 -11.06 10.45 2.29
N LYS A 153 -11.86 9.45 1.94
CA LYS A 153 -12.94 9.62 0.95
C LYS A 153 -13.89 10.72 1.41
N THR A 154 -14.58 11.39 0.49
CA THR A 154 -15.43 12.54 0.86
C THR A 154 -16.57 12.21 1.82
N ASP A 155 -16.95 10.95 1.92
CA ASP A 155 -18.00 10.44 2.80
C ASP A 155 -17.45 9.72 4.04
N GLN A 156 -16.13 9.72 4.23
CA GLN A 156 -15.47 9.19 5.42
C GLN A 156 -14.94 10.33 6.30
N PRO A 157 -14.95 10.18 7.64
CA PRO A 157 -14.34 11.15 8.54
C PRO A 157 -12.81 11.09 8.47
N ALA A 158 -12.16 12.16 8.90
CA ALA A 158 -10.74 12.10 9.24
C ALA A 158 -10.58 11.43 10.62
N LEU A 159 -9.66 10.47 10.74
CA LEU A 159 -9.45 9.70 11.98
C LEU A 159 -8.51 10.37 12.99
N ASN A 160 -7.85 11.47 12.61
CA ASN A 160 -6.83 12.16 13.42
C ASN A 160 -5.72 11.23 13.94
N VAL A 161 -5.36 10.22 13.15
CA VAL A 161 -4.20 9.35 13.38
C VAL A 161 -3.01 9.85 12.57
N GLN A 162 -1.80 9.52 13.01
CA GLN A 162 -0.56 9.94 12.36
C GLN A 162 0.42 8.77 12.21
N ALA A 163 1.38 8.93 11.30
CA ALA A 163 2.46 7.97 11.13
C ALA A 163 3.22 7.80 12.46
N GLY A 164 3.51 6.56 12.82
CA GLY A 164 4.12 6.17 14.10
C GLY A 164 3.11 5.72 15.16
N ASP A 165 1.82 6.00 15.00
CA ASP A 165 0.81 5.54 15.95
C ASP A 165 0.71 4.00 15.93
N ARG A 166 0.64 3.40 17.13
CA ARG A 166 0.29 1.99 17.29
C ARG A 166 -1.22 1.87 17.11
N VAL A 167 -1.65 1.13 16.09
CA VAL A 167 -3.05 1.00 15.73
C VAL A 167 -3.55 -0.42 15.95
N VAL A 168 -4.83 -0.53 16.32
CA VAL A 168 -5.59 -1.77 16.36
C VAL A 168 -6.57 -1.79 15.20
N PHE A 169 -6.67 -2.89 14.50
CA PHE A 169 -7.50 -3.02 13.30
C PHE A 169 -8.36 -4.28 13.31
N SER A 170 -9.39 -4.27 12.47
CA SER A 170 -10.33 -5.38 12.28
C SER A 170 -9.60 -6.65 11.85
N LYS A 171 -10.00 -7.78 12.44
CA LYS A 171 -9.42 -9.09 12.10
C LYS A 171 -9.71 -9.43 10.63
N ASN A 172 -8.69 -9.88 9.90
CA ASN A 172 -8.79 -10.26 8.49
C ASN A 172 -9.26 -9.13 7.55
N ALA A 173 -9.14 -7.88 7.99
CA ALA A 173 -9.40 -6.72 7.12
C ALA A 173 -8.17 -6.32 6.30
N ASP A 174 -7.05 -6.97 6.57
CA ASP A 174 -5.76 -6.76 5.95
C ASP A 174 -5.41 -7.84 4.93
N PHE A 175 -4.57 -7.45 3.99
CA PHE A 175 -3.69 -8.38 3.28
C PHE A 175 -2.26 -7.86 3.36
N ILE A 176 -1.30 -8.78 3.46
CA ILE A 176 0.12 -8.43 3.51
C ILE A 176 0.62 -8.17 2.09
N ASN A 177 1.37 -7.09 1.93
CA ASN A 177 2.06 -6.82 0.69
C ASN A 177 3.41 -6.13 0.87
N THR A 178 4.36 -6.44 -0.03
CA THR A 178 5.69 -5.85 -0.04
C THR A 178 5.72 -4.60 -0.93
N ILE A 179 6.09 -3.46 -0.36
CA ILE A 179 6.19 -2.17 -1.03
C ILE A 179 7.57 -1.59 -0.71
N GLU A 180 8.37 -1.26 -1.73
CA GLU A 180 9.75 -0.78 -1.55
C GLU A 180 10.55 -1.63 -0.53
N ASP A 181 10.56 -2.96 -0.73
CA ASP A 181 11.27 -3.96 0.09
C ASP A 181 10.81 -4.09 1.55
N LYS A 182 9.62 -3.57 1.88
CA LYS A 182 9.03 -3.68 3.22
C LYS A 182 7.61 -4.23 3.17
N ASP A 183 7.31 -5.11 4.13
CA ASP A 183 5.99 -5.70 4.26
C ASP A 183 5.05 -4.77 5.04
N TYR A 184 3.83 -4.62 4.51
CA TYR A 184 2.78 -3.83 5.11
C TYR A 184 1.47 -4.62 5.12
N PHE A 185 0.71 -4.48 6.20
CA PHE A 185 -0.72 -4.71 6.17
C PHE A 185 -1.39 -3.57 5.40
N ILE A 186 -2.13 -3.93 4.35
CA ILE A 186 -2.88 -3.01 3.52
C ILE A 186 -4.36 -3.13 3.88
N MET A 187 -4.99 -2.02 4.26
CA MET A 187 -6.40 -1.98 4.69
C MET A 187 -7.04 -0.62 4.39
N GLN A 188 -8.37 -0.52 4.49
CA GLN A 188 -9.03 0.78 4.47
C GLN A 188 -8.96 1.42 5.86
N GLN A 189 -8.98 2.75 5.93
CA GLN A 189 -8.96 3.46 7.20
C GLN A 189 -10.15 3.11 8.11
N GLU A 190 -11.29 2.71 7.53
CA GLU A 190 -12.47 2.27 8.29
C GLU A 190 -12.24 0.96 9.06
N ASP A 191 -11.17 0.22 8.71
CA ASP A 191 -10.74 -0.97 9.43
C ASP A 191 -9.85 -0.65 10.63
N LEU A 192 -9.39 0.60 10.77
CA LEU A 192 -8.68 1.07 11.96
C LEU A 192 -9.69 1.32 13.09
N LEU A 193 -9.55 0.57 14.18
CA LEU A 193 -10.52 0.54 15.29
C LEU A 193 -10.09 1.42 16.47
N ALA A 194 -8.79 1.50 16.75
CA ALA A 194 -8.26 2.29 17.87
C ALA A 194 -6.77 2.64 17.69
N THR A 195 -6.32 3.67 18.39
CA THR A 195 -4.90 3.92 18.68
C THR A 195 -4.54 3.48 20.08
N GLN A 196 -3.30 3.06 20.28
CA GLN A 196 -2.75 2.69 21.58
C GLN A 196 -1.51 3.52 21.90
N PRO A 197 -1.27 3.85 23.19
CA PRO A 197 -0.01 4.43 23.58
C PRO A 197 1.14 3.47 23.28
N GLN A 198 2.18 3.98 22.60
CA GLN A 198 3.37 3.21 22.27
C GLN A 198 4.10 2.80 23.56
N LYS A 199 4.49 1.53 23.68
CA LYS A 199 5.24 1.06 24.86
C LYS A 199 6.68 1.58 24.77
N ALA A 200 7.23 2.05 25.90
CA ALA A 200 8.55 2.67 25.98
C ALA A 200 9.73 1.79 25.49
N ASN A 201 9.51 0.50 25.26
CA ASN A 201 10.53 -0.48 24.92
C ASN A 201 10.42 -1.00 23.47
N GLU A 202 9.56 -0.42 22.63
CA GLU A 202 9.39 -0.79 21.21
C GLU A 202 10.21 0.12 20.26
N ILE A 203 11.12 0.94 20.80
CA ILE A 203 11.96 1.87 20.04
C ILE A 203 13.22 1.17 19.54
N GLU A 204 13.08 0.24 18.60
CA GLU A 204 14.15 -0.09 17.64
C GLU A 204 13.49 -0.36 16.29
N SER A 205 13.19 0.71 15.57
CA SER A 205 12.78 0.67 14.18
C SER A 205 13.68 1.65 13.46
N ASP A 206 14.60 1.14 12.63
CA ASP A 206 15.59 1.87 11.82
C ASP A 206 14.93 2.70 10.69
N TYR A 207 13.76 3.28 10.93
CA TYR A 207 13.01 4.04 9.95
C TYR A 207 13.66 5.41 9.70
N ALA A 208 14.61 5.44 8.77
CA ALA A 208 15.14 6.67 8.17
C ALA A 208 14.23 7.18 7.04
N GLY A 209 12.96 7.46 7.36
CA GLY A 209 12.05 8.10 6.38
C GLY A 209 12.63 9.43 5.84
N PRO A 210 12.24 9.87 4.63
CA PRO A 210 12.75 11.11 4.07
C PRO A 210 12.40 12.29 5.00
N ARG A 211 13.44 12.94 5.54
CA ARG A 211 13.37 14.08 6.48
C ARG A 211 12.44 15.22 6.03
N HIS A 212 12.12 15.30 4.74
CA HIS A 212 11.36 16.39 4.15
C HIS A 212 9.83 16.36 4.34
N TYR A 213 9.23 15.26 4.78
CA TYR A 213 7.76 15.23 4.96
C TYR A 213 7.30 16.07 6.16
N TYR A 214 8.11 16.13 7.22
CA TYR A 214 7.74 16.84 8.45
C TYR A 214 7.96 18.35 8.34
N GLU A 215 8.97 18.82 7.61
CA GLU A 215 9.29 20.25 7.49
C GLU A 215 8.27 21.07 6.67
N THR A 216 7.42 20.40 5.89
CA THR A 216 6.42 21.06 5.02
C THR A 216 4.97 20.83 5.46
N SER A 217 4.76 20.09 6.54
CA SER A 217 3.42 19.91 7.11
C SER A 217 2.96 21.19 7.81
N PRO A 218 1.77 21.72 7.50
CA PRO A 218 1.20 22.87 8.22
C PRO A 218 0.88 22.58 9.71
N PHE A 219 1.18 21.36 10.19
CA PHE A 219 0.99 20.92 11.56
C PHE A 219 2.31 20.58 12.29
N TYR A 220 3.48 20.88 11.71
CA TYR A 220 4.77 20.70 12.39
C TYR A 220 4.96 21.76 13.47
N LEU A 221 4.89 21.35 14.74
CA LEU A 221 5.39 22.14 15.86
C LEU A 221 6.88 21.82 16.02
N SER A 222 7.73 22.81 15.78
CA SER A 222 9.18 22.70 16.03
C SER A 222 9.41 22.36 17.51
N PRO A 223 10.35 21.44 17.84
CA PRO A 223 10.60 21.06 19.23
C PRO A 223 11.29 22.13 20.10
N ASP A 224 11.69 23.28 19.55
CA ASP A 224 12.52 24.24 20.28
C ASP A 224 11.82 25.58 20.47
N HIS A 225 11.14 25.73 21.62
CA HIS A 225 11.02 27.00 22.33
C HIS A 225 10.86 26.74 23.83
N ASP A 226 12.00 26.57 24.51
CA ASP A 226 12.25 27.01 25.88
C ASP A 226 13.71 27.50 25.98
#